data_AF-B4NGV1-F1
#
_entry.id   AF-B4NGV1-F1
#
_cell.length_a   1.000
_cell.length_b   1.000
_cell.length_c   1.000
_cell.angle_alpha   90.00
_cell.angle_beta   90.00
_cell.angle_gamma   90.00
#
_symmetry.space_group_name_H-M   'P 1'
#
loop_
_entity.id
_entity.type
_entity.pdbx_description
1 polymer ?
#
loop_
_entity_poly.entity_id
_entity_poly.type
_entity_poly.pdbx_seq_one_letter_code
_entity_poly.pdbx_strand_id
1 'polypeptide(L)'
;MKPNTQKGNAPRKPPQKNGNRTQNNNQNFKQKFKPKQNQQKSQDKPNKPQIRQMIRQQNAAKAEAERQRIKAEKDARIKEYKKQRLEKTKAISKRTQKGQPLMKDRMQLLLKQIEEMKGR
;
A
#
# COMPACT_ATOMS: atom_id res chain seq x y z
N MET A 1 -8.69 -32.78 -33.83
CA MET A 1 -9.68 -32.23 -32.88
C MET A 1 -8.99 -31.23 -31.97
N LYS A 2 -9.21 -29.92 -32.17
CA LYS A 2 -8.64 -28.85 -31.33
C LYS A 2 -9.70 -28.42 -30.30
N PRO A 3 -9.38 -28.26 -29.01
CA PRO A 3 -10.37 -27.84 -28.02
C PRO A 3 -10.74 -26.36 -28.17
N ASN A 4 -12.05 -26.13 -28.13
CA ASN A 4 -12.73 -24.85 -28.19
C ASN A 4 -12.49 -24.06 -26.88
N THR A 5 -11.79 -22.93 -26.95
CA THR A 5 -11.56 -22.07 -25.78
C THR A 5 -12.77 -21.17 -25.55
N GLN A 6 -13.58 -21.51 -24.54
CA GLN A 6 -14.63 -20.64 -24.02
C GLN A 6 -14.00 -19.38 -23.41
N LYS A 7 -14.24 -18.23 -24.05
CA LYS A 7 -13.89 -16.91 -23.52
C LYS A 7 -14.77 -16.62 -22.30
N GLY A 8 -14.19 -16.73 -21.10
CA GLY A 8 -14.82 -16.38 -19.85
C GLY A 8 -15.13 -14.89 -19.76
N ASN A 9 -16.35 -14.60 -19.31
CA ASN A 9 -16.90 -13.26 -19.07
C ASN A 9 -16.05 -12.44 -18.11
N ALA A 10 -15.40 -11.39 -18.62
CA ALA A 10 -14.81 -10.36 -17.78
C ALA A 10 -15.92 -9.43 -17.23
N PRO A 11 -15.94 -9.09 -15.93
CA PRO A 11 -16.90 -8.14 -15.40
C PRO A 11 -16.61 -6.73 -15.96
N ARG A 12 -17.62 -6.16 -16.62
CA ARG A 12 -17.59 -4.81 -17.19
C ARG A 12 -17.46 -3.79 -16.05
N LYS A 13 -16.42 -2.96 -16.09
CA LYS A 13 -16.29 -1.79 -15.20
C LYS A 13 -17.46 -0.82 -15.44
N PRO A 14 -18.05 -0.22 -14.39
CA PRO A 14 -19.07 0.81 -14.59
C PRO A 14 -18.44 2.08 -15.21
N PRO A 15 -19.18 2.81 -16.06
CA PRO A 15 -18.67 4.01 -16.70
C PRO A 15 -18.42 5.11 -15.65
N GLN A 16 -17.23 5.73 -15.71
CA GLN A 16 -16.93 6.94 -14.95
C GLN A 16 -17.90 8.05 -15.36
N LYS A 17 -18.84 8.39 -14.48
CA LYS A 17 -19.63 9.61 -14.61
C LYS A 17 -18.69 10.80 -14.40
N ASN A 18 -18.25 11.39 -15.51
CA ASN A 18 -17.69 12.73 -15.55
C ASN A 18 -18.80 13.71 -15.15
N GLY A 19 -18.85 13.99 -13.84
CA GLY A 19 -19.72 14.98 -13.23
C GLY A 19 -19.21 16.38 -13.57
N ASN A 20 -19.86 16.96 -14.57
CA ASN A 20 -19.84 18.35 -15.02
C ASN A 20 -19.45 19.43 -13.99
N ARG A 21 -18.40 20.16 -14.35
CA ARG A 21 -18.42 21.62 -14.58
C ARG A 21 -19.01 22.47 -13.44
N THR A 22 -18.16 22.85 -12.49
CA THR A 22 -18.40 24.01 -11.61
C THR A 22 -18.41 25.28 -12.46
N GLN A 23 -19.60 25.77 -12.81
CA GLN A 23 -19.75 27.14 -13.30
C GLN A 23 -19.65 28.08 -12.10
N ASN A 24 -18.42 28.53 -11.80
CA ASN A 24 -18.20 29.66 -10.92
C ASN A 24 -18.71 30.92 -11.64
N ASN A 25 -20.00 31.23 -11.44
CA ASN A 25 -20.59 32.48 -11.85
C ASN A 25 -20.07 33.58 -10.90
N ASN A 26 -18.85 34.07 -11.16
CA ASN A 26 -18.29 35.22 -10.48
C ASN A 26 -19.05 36.46 -10.96
N GLN A 27 -20.15 36.79 -10.29
CA GLN A 27 -20.78 38.10 -10.45
C GLN A 27 -19.82 39.17 -9.93
N ASN A 28 -19.26 39.93 -10.87
CA ASN A 28 -18.50 41.15 -10.63
C ASN A 28 -19.38 42.20 -9.93
N PHE A 29 -19.55 42.08 -8.61
CA PHE A 29 -19.97 43.21 -7.80
C PHE A 29 -18.79 44.19 -7.71
N LYS A 30 -18.89 45.27 -8.48
CA LYS A 30 -18.02 46.45 -8.40
C LYS A 30 -18.04 47.00 -6.97
N GLN A 31 -17.17 46.51 -6.10
CA GLN A 31 -16.91 47.12 -4.81
C GLN A 31 -16.17 48.45 -5.06
N LYS A 32 -16.84 49.56 -4.76
CA LYS A 32 -16.24 50.90 -4.75
C LYS A 32 -15.09 50.88 -3.73
N PHE A 33 -13.85 50.93 -4.22
CA PHE A 33 -12.68 51.06 -3.38
C PHE A 33 -12.72 52.40 -2.64
N LYS A 34 -12.84 52.36 -1.31
CA LYS A 34 -12.41 53.47 -0.45
C LYS A 34 -10.90 53.34 -0.22
N PRO A 35 -10.09 54.40 -0.40
CA PRO A 35 -8.68 54.33 -0.05
C PRO A 35 -8.56 54.19 1.47
N LYS A 36 -8.06 53.04 1.93
CA LYS A 36 -7.73 52.85 3.34
C LYS A 36 -6.52 53.71 3.66
N GLN A 37 -6.74 54.76 4.44
CA GLN A 37 -5.70 55.54 5.08
C GLN A 37 -4.76 54.63 5.86
N ASN A 38 -3.46 54.87 5.65
CA ASN A 38 -2.30 54.52 6.48
C ASN A 38 -2.60 53.71 7.74
N GLN A 39 -2.54 52.38 7.63
CA GLN A 39 -2.20 51.56 8.80
C GLN A 39 -0.69 51.37 8.80
N GLN A 40 -0.02 52.14 9.66
CA GLN A 40 1.37 51.92 10.04
C GLN A 40 1.55 50.43 10.35
N LYS A 41 2.34 49.76 9.52
CA LYS A 41 2.71 48.36 9.71
C LYS A 41 3.59 48.30 10.95
N SER A 42 3.02 47.82 12.04
CA SER A 42 3.73 47.49 13.27
C SER A 42 4.91 46.58 12.93
N GLN A 43 6.12 47.09 13.11
CA GLN A 43 7.40 46.43 12.86
C GLN A 43 7.73 45.33 13.90
N ASP A 44 6.84 45.04 14.84
CA ASP A 44 7.15 44.23 16.03
C ASP A 44 6.29 42.95 16.15
N LYS A 45 5.77 42.44 15.03
CA LYS A 45 5.05 41.18 15.00
C LYS A 45 6.02 40.09 14.52
N PRO A 46 6.24 39.01 15.29
CA PRO A 46 7.09 37.92 14.85
C PRO A 46 6.61 37.46 13.48
N ASN A 47 7.53 37.32 12.53
CA ASN A 47 7.23 37.15 11.11
C ASN A 47 6.47 35.82 10.90
N LYS A 48 5.15 35.88 11.09
CA LYS A 48 4.20 34.75 11.05
C LYS A 48 4.39 33.82 9.85
N PRO A 49 4.81 34.27 8.64
CA PRO A 49 5.10 33.34 7.54
C PRO A 49 6.40 32.54 7.73
N GLN A 50 7.47 33.12 8.28
CA GLN A 50 8.75 32.43 8.48
C GLN A 50 8.64 31.32 9.53
N ILE A 51 7.96 31.59 10.66
CA ILE A 51 7.69 30.58 11.69
C ILE A 51 6.85 29.44 11.12
N ARG A 52 5.84 29.75 10.28
CA ARG A 52 5.03 28.72 9.61
C ARG A 52 5.84 27.89 8.61
N GLN A 53 6.78 28.49 7.88
CA GLN A 53 7.66 27.76 6.97
C GLN A 53 8.57 26.80 7.74
N MET A 54 9.16 27.26 8.86
CA MET A 54 9.98 26.42 9.72
C MET A 54 9.20 25.22 10.29
N ILE A 55 7.98 25.45 10.79
CA ILE A 55 7.10 24.37 11.28
C ILE A 55 6.74 23.39 10.16
N ARG A 56 6.45 23.88 8.95
CA ARG A 56 6.16 23.02 7.79
C ARG A 56 7.36 22.17 7.41
N GLN A 57 8.56 22.74 7.41
CA GLN A 57 9.80 22.02 7.12
C GLN A 57 10.08 20.95 8.19
N GLN A 58 9.92 21.27 9.48
CA GLN A 58 10.06 20.28 10.55
C GLN A 58 9.04 19.14 10.42
N ASN A 59 7.78 19.45 10.11
CA ASN A 59 6.74 18.44 9.95
C ASN A 59 6.95 17.60 8.68
N ALA A 60 7.44 18.20 7.59
CA ALA A 60 7.79 17.48 6.37
C ALA A 60 8.93 16.50 6.62
N ALA A 61 10.00 16.93 7.31
CA ALA A 61 11.13 16.07 7.67
C ALA A 61 10.69 14.89 8.56
N LYS A 62 9.81 15.14 9.55
CA LYS A 62 9.25 14.07 10.40
C LYS A 62 8.41 13.09 9.60
N ALA A 63 7.55 13.58 8.70
CA ALA A 63 6.70 12.73 7.87
C ALA A 63 7.52 11.89 6.87
N GLU A 64 8.62 12.43 6.34
CA GLU A 64 9.54 11.68 5.48
C GLU A 64 10.27 10.58 6.24
N ALA A 65 10.75 10.87 7.45
CA ALA A 65 11.39 9.87 8.31
C ALA A 65 10.42 8.73 8.67
N GLU A 66 9.17 9.04 8.99
CA GLU A 66 8.14 8.04 9.27
C GLU A 66 7.82 7.18 8.04
N ARG A 67 7.68 7.79 6.86
CA ARG A 67 7.48 7.07 5.60
C ARG A 67 8.64 6.14 5.28
N GLN A 68 9.88 6.57 5.54
CA GLN A 68 11.06 5.73 5.34
C GLN A 68 11.08 4.53 6.30
N ARG A 69 10.73 4.75 7.57
CA ARG A 69 10.61 3.64 8.56
C ARG A 69 9.56 2.61 8.13
N ILE A 70 8.38 3.06 7.73
CA ILE A 70 7.30 2.17 7.28
C ILE A 70 7.71 1.40 6.02
N LYS A 71 8.42 2.04 5.08
CA LYS A 71 8.95 1.35 3.89
C LYS A 71 9.97 0.28 4.28
N ALA A 72 10.93 0.62 5.15
CA ALA A 72 11.95 -0.31 5.60
C ALA A 72 11.36 -1.53 6.33
N GLU A 73 10.36 -1.33 7.20
CA GLU A 73 9.67 -2.42 7.90
C GLU A 73 8.93 -3.34 6.91
N LYS A 74 8.20 -2.77 5.94
CA LYS A 74 7.52 -3.54 4.90
C LYS A 74 8.50 -4.36 4.07
N ASP A 75 9.62 -3.76 3.67
CA ASP A 75 10.65 -4.43 2.88
C ASP A 75 11.33 -5.54 3.67
N ALA A 76 11.60 -5.33 4.96
CA ALA A 76 12.13 -6.36 5.86
C ALA A 76 11.15 -7.54 5.97
N ARG A 77 9.86 -7.28 6.22
CA ARG A 77 8.81 -8.31 6.30
C ARG A 77 8.68 -9.11 5.00
N ILE A 78 8.76 -8.45 3.85
CA ILE A 78 8.71 -9.12 2.55
C ILE A 78 9.94 -10.02 2.35
N LYS A 79 11.14 -9.54 2.72
CA LYS A 79 12.38 -10.33 2.64
C LYS A 79 12.31 -11.56 3.53
N GLU A 80 11.84 -11.40 4.76
CA GLU A 80 11.64 -12.52 5.70
C GLU A 80 10.64 -13.54 5.17
N TYR A 81 9.47 -13.09 4.69
CA TYR A 81 8.47 -13.97 4.09
C TYR A 81 9.04 -14.77 2.91
N LYS A 82 9.78 -14.10 2.01
CA LYS A 82 10.43 -14.75 0.88
C LYS A 82 11.48 -15.77 1.33
N LYS A 83 12.28 -15.45 2.35
CA LYS A 83 13.26 -16.37 2.95
C LYS A 83 12.58 -17.61 3.53
N GLN A 84 11.55 -17.42 4.37
CA GLN A 84 10.78 -18.52 4.95
C GLN A 84 10.14 -19.40 3.88
N ARG A 85 9.59 -18.80 2.82
CA ARG A 85 9.01 -19.55 1.70
C ARG A 85 10.06 -20.40 0.97
N LEU A 86 11.25 -19.83 0.72
CA LEU A 86 12.35 -20.57 0.09
C LEU A 86 12.85 -21.71 1.00
N GLU A 87 12.98 -21.49 2.30
CA GLU A 87 13.36 -22.54 3.25
C GLU A 87 12.33 -23.67 3.31
N LYS A 88 11.03 -23.32 3.38
CA LYS A 88 9.93 -24.30 3.33
C LYS A 88 9.93 -25.11 2.04
N THR A 89 10.04 -24.44 0.89
CA THR A 89 10.07 -25.13 -0.42
C THR A 89 11.29 -26.05 -0.55
N LYS A 90 12.47 -25.61 -0.09
CA LYS A 90 13.67 -26.45 -0.02
C LYS A 90 13.47 -27.67 0.89
N ALA A 91 12.87 -27.49 2.07
CA ALA A 91 12.58 -28.59 2.99
C ALA A 91 11.60 -29.60 2.38
N ILE A 92 10.53 -29.12 1.74
CA ILE A 92 9.54 -29.96 1.05
C ILE A 92 10.19 -30.72 -0.11
N SER A 93 11.03 -30.04 -0.90
CA SER A 93 11.72 -30.67 -2.04
C SER A 93 12.73 -31.75 -1.61
N LYS A 94 13.29 -31.66 -0.39
CA LYS A 94 14.18 -32.72 0.14
C LYS A 94 13.38 -33.94 0.63
N ARG A 95 12.19 -33.70 1.19
CA ARG A 95 11.30 -34.73 1.73
C ARG A 95 10.46 -35.42 0.64
N THR A 96 10.16 -34.70 -0.43
CA THR A 96 9.24 -35.15 -1.49
C THR A 96 9.84 -34.96 -2.88
N GLN A 97 9.64 -35.94 -3.75
CA GLN A 97 9.90 -35.86 -5.18
C GLN A 97 8.58 -35.56 -5.90
N LYS A 98 8.47 -34.39 -6.54
CA LYS A 98 7.22 -33.94 -7.22
C LYS A 98 5.96 -34.01 -6.33
N GLY A 99 6.11 -33.73 -5.03
CA GLY A 99 5.01 -33.79 -4.06
C GLY A 99 4.70 -35.19 -3.51
N GLN A 100 5.37 -36.24 -4.01
CA GLN A 100 5.30 -37.59 -3.45
C GLN A 100 6.45 -37.80 -2.45
N PRO A 101 6.22 -38.43 -1.29
CA PRO A 101 7.28 -38.71 -0.33
C PRO A 101 8.37 -39.59 -0.96
N LEU A 102 9.63 -39.25 -0.72
CA LEU A 102 10.74 -40.07 -1.22
C LEU A 102 10.69 -41.45 -0.56
N MET A 103 11.02 -42.52 -1.29
CA MET A 103 10.84 -43.91 -0.85
C MET A 103 11.30 -44.20 0.59
N LYS A 104 12.45 -43.64 1.00
CA LYS A 104 13.00 -43.74 2.36
C LYS A 104 12.08 -43.20 3.47
N ASP A 105 11.34 -42.13 3.18
CA ASP A 105 10.49 -41.41 4.14
C ASP A 105 9.00 -41.73 3.94
N ARG A 106 8.65 -42.45 2.85
CA ARG A 106 7.27 -42.77 2.46
C ARG A 106 6.59 -43.70 3.46
N MET A 107 7.31 -44.72 3.95
CA MET A 107 6.78 -45.67 4.94
C MET A 107 6.44 -44.97 6.26
N GLN A 108 7.33 -44.11 6.77
CA GLN A 108 7.08 -43.33 7.99
C GLN A 108 5.90 -42.36 7.82
N LEU A 109 5.77 -41.72 6.65
CA LEU A 109 4.61 -40.86 6.39
C LEU A 109 3.30 -41.66 6.38
N LEU A 110 3.28 -42.84 5.75
CA LEU A 110 2.10 -43.71 5.74
C LEU A 110 1.72 -44.16 7.16
N LEU A 111 2.70 -44.59 7.97
CA LEU A 111 2.46 -44.97 9.37
C LEU A 111 1.90 -43.80 10.19
N LYS A 112 2.46 -42.60 10.03
CA LYS A 112 1.98 -41.39 10.70
C LYS A 112 0.54 -41.02 10.28
N GLN A 113 0.20 -41.14 9.00
CA GLN A 113 -1.17 -40.90 8.52
C GLN A 113 -2.16 -41.90 9.11
N ILE A 114 -1.77 -43.17 9.23
CA ILE A 114 -2.59 -44.21 9.86
C ILE A 114 -2.82 -43.90 11.35
N GLU A 115 -1.79 -43.45 12.06
CA GLU A 115 -1.88 -43.05 13.47
C GLU A 115 -2.78 -41.82 13.66
N GLU A 116 -2.62 -40.78 12.84
CA GLU A 116 -3.48 -39.59 12.85
C GLU A 116 -4.94 -39.91 12.48
N MET A 117 -5.18 -40.93 11.64
CA MET A 117 -6.52 -41.42 11.30
C MET A 117 -7.13 -42.29 12.39
N LYS A 118 -6.32 -43.03 13.17
CA LYS A 118 -6.78 -43.86 14.29
C LYS A 118 -7.01 -43.05 15.58
N GLY A 119 -6.35 -41.90 15.71
CA GLY A 119 -6.49 -40.99 16.85
C GLY A 119 -7.64 -39.98 16.74
N ARG A 120 -8.44 -40.04 15.67
CA ARG A 120 -9.72 -39.33 15.54
C ARG A 120 -10.87 -40.31 15.76
#